data_AF-A0A1G1E6E1-F1
#
_entry.id   AF-A0A1G1E6E1-F1
#
_cell.length_a   1.000
_cell.length_b   1.000
_cell.length_c   1.000
_cell.angle_alpha   90.00
_cell.angle_beta   90.00
_cell.angle_gamma   90.00
#
_symmetry.space_group_name_H-M   'P 1'
#
loop_
_entity.id
_entity.type
_entity.pdbx_description
1 polymer ?
#
loop_
_entity_poly.entity_id
_entity_poly.type
_entity_poly.pdbx_seq_one_letter_code
_entity_poly.pdbx_strand_id
1 'polypeptide(L)' 'MKTINVPLPDKLVAEVENYVKSGWFTDEAELMRTALQEFIRHNRLKLMEQFMKDDIEWALKAKAGK' A
#
# COMPACT_ATOMS: atom_id res chain seq x y z
N MET A 1 -2.23 2.37 -19.00
CA MET A 1 -1.91 1.61 -17.77
C MET A 1 -0.40 1.59 -17.61
N LYS A 2 0.12 1.66 -16.38
CA LYS A 2 1.55 1.47 -16.08
C LYS A 2 1.75 0.09 -15.45
N THR A 3 2.79 -0.63 -15.85
CA THR A 3 3.16 -1.93 -15.28
C THR A 3 4.19 -1.73 -14.19
N ILE A 4 3.97 -2.36 -13.04
CA ILE A 4 4.93 -2.41 -11.93
C ILE A 4 5.41 -3.85 -11.84
N ASN A 5 6.72 -4.07 -11.89
CA ASN A 5 7.32 -5.39 -11.69
C ASN A 5 7.99 -5.43 -10.33
N VAL A 6 7.58 -6.38 -9.48
CA VAL A 6 8.09 -6.53 -8.12
C VAL A 6 8.30 -8.02 -7.85
N PRO A 7 9.49 -8.45 -7.39
CA PRO A 7 9.69 -9.82 -6.97
C PRO A 7 8.89 -10.09 -5.70
N LEU A 8 8.19 -11.22 -5.67
CA LEU A 8 7.41 -11.67 -4.52
C LEU A 8 8.01 -12.96 -3.96
N PRO A 9 7.94 -13.19 -2.64
CA PRO A 9 8.33 -14.48 -2.06
C PRO A 9 7.46 -15.62 -2.61
N ASP A 10 8.06 -16.78 -2.88
CA ASP A 10 7.35 -17.94 -3.46
C ASP A 10 6.12 -18.36 -2.66
N LYS A 11 6.20 -18.25 -1.32
CA LYS A 11 5.06 -18.54 -0.44
C LYS A 11 3.87 -17.64 -0.72
N LEU A 12 4.10 -16.36 -0.98
CA LEU A 12 3.05 -15.39 -1.26
C LEU A 12 2.44 -15.65 -2.65
N VAL A 13 3.27 -16.01 -3.63
CA VAL A 13 2.78 -16.42 -4.96
C VAL A 13 1.87 -17.63 -4.85
N ALA A 14 2.27 -18.65 -4.07
CA ALA A 14 1.44 -19.83 -3.84
C ALA A 14 0.09 -19.49 -3.18
N GLU A 15 0.06 -18.53 -2.26
CA GLU A 15 -1.20 -18.05 -1.68
C GLU A 15 -2.08 -17.36 -2.73
N VAL A 16 -1.53 -16.44 -3.52
CA VAL A 16 -2.25 -15.76 -4.62
C VAL A 16 -2.86 -16.78 -5.58
N GLU A 17 -2.10 -17.79 -6.00
CA GLU A 17 -2.59 -18.86 -6.87
C GLU A 17 -3.76 -19.63 -6.24
N ASN A 18 -3.72 -19.90 -4.93
CA ASN A 18 -4.80 -20.61 -4.25
C ASN A 18 -6.10 -19.79 -4.23
N TYR A 19 -6.01 -18.46 -4.08
CA TYR A 19 -7.17 -17.57 -4.15
C TYR A 19 -7.79 -17.54 -5.55
N VAL A 20 -6.97 -17.58 -6.61
CA VAL A 20 -7.47 -17.66 -7.99
C VAL A 20 -8.09 -19.04 -8.25
N LYS A 21 -7.39 -20.12 -7.89
CA LYS A 21 -7.88 -21.51 -8.09
C LYS A 21 -9.18 -21.81 -7.33
N SER A 22 -9.38 -21.18 -6.18
CA SER A 22 -10.63 -21.29 -5.41
C SER A 22 -11.78 -20.43 -5.93
N GLY A 23 -11.53 -19.63 -6.98
CA GLY A 23 -12.56 -18.81 -7.64
C GLY A 23 -12.89 -17.51 -6.91
N TRP A 24 -12.10 -17.11 -5.91
CA TRP A 24 -12.29 -15.82 -5.23
C TRP A 24 -11.90 -14.63 -6.11
N PHE A 25 -10.96 -14.84 -7.03
CA PHE A 25 -10.53 -13.86 -8.02
C PHE A 25 -10.42 -14.52 -9.39
N THR A 26 -10.63 -13.74 -10.44
CA THR A 26 -10.58 -14.18 -11.84
C THR A 26 -9.14 -14.48 -12.28
N ASP A 27 -8.21 -13.62 -11.87
CA ASP A 27 -6.78 -13.77 -12.14
C ASP A 27 -5.92 -13.11 -11.06
N GLU A 28 -4.61 -13.36 -11.11
CA GLU A 28 -3.64 -12.80 -10.16
C GLU A 28 -3.61 -11.27 -10.21
N ALA A 29 -3.81 -10.68 -11.38
CA ALA A 29 -3.75 -9.23 -11.54
C ALA A 29 -4.95 -8.53 -10.90
N GLU A 30 -6.14 -9.12 -10.93
CA GLU A 30 -7.33 -8.67 -10.20
C GLU A 30 -7.08 -8.68 -8.69
N LEU A 31 -6.53 -9.79 -8.17
CA LEU A 31 -6.18 -9.92 -6.76
C LEU A 31 -5.18 -8.84 -6.36
N MET A 32 -4.10 -8.67 -7.13
CA MET A 32 -3.04 -7.70 -6.82
C MET A 32 -3.55 -6.25 -6.84
N ARG A 33 -4.40 -5.89 -7.81
CA ARG A 33 -5.02 -4.55 -7.87
C ARG A 33 -5.93 -4.31 -6.67
N THR A 34 -6.76 -5.29 -6.32
CA THR A 34 -7.69 -5.22 -5.19
C THR A 34 -6.93 -5.07 -3.88
N ALA A 35 -5.92 -5.92 -3.65
CA ALA A 35 -5.08 -5.89 -2.47
C ALA A 35 -4.36 -4.54 -2.32
N LEU A 36 -3.82 -3.98 -3.40
CA LEU A 36 -3.16 -2.68 -3.39
C LEU A 36 -4.14 -1.54 -3.07
N GLN A 37 -5.34 -1.54 -3.67
CA GLN A 37 -6.37 -0.55 -3.38
C GLN A 37 -6.82 -0.61 -1.91
N GLU A 38 -7.07 -1.82 -1.40
CA GLU A 38 -7.46 -2.01 -0.01
C GLU A 38 -6.36 -1.57 0.95
N PHE A 39 -5.10 -1.90 0.67
CA PHE A 39 -3.98 -1.45 1.48
C PHE A 39 -3.88 0.08 1.53
N ILE A 40 -3.97 0.76 0.39
CA ILE A 40 -3.94 2.23 0.33
C ILE A 40 -5.11 2.82 1.11
N ARG A 41 -6.33 2.28 0.91
CA ARG A 41 -7.55 2.75 1.57
C ARG A 41 -7.44 2.64 3.09
N HIS A 42 -6.99 1.50 3.60
CA HIS A 42 -6.84 1.24 5.03
C HIS A 42 -5.77 2.14 5.69
N ASN A 43 -4.68 2.44 4.98
CA ASN A 43 -3.57 3.20 5.54
C ASN A 43 -3.66 4.72 5.31
N ARG A 44 -4.63 5.20 4.53
CA ARG A 44 -4.74 6.61 4.13
C ARG A 44 -4.78 7.58 5.32
N LEU A 45 -5.57 7.28 6.34
CA LEU A 45 -5.71 8.16 7.52
C LEU A 45 -4.42 8.21 8.33
N LYS A 46 -3.77 7.06 8.54
CA LYS A 46 -2.49 6.98 9.24
C LYS A 46 -1.39 7.75 8.52
N LEU A 47 -1.38 7.66 7.18
CA LEU A 47 -0.44 8.43 6.35
C LEU A 47 -0.71 9.94 6.45
N MET A 48 -1.98 10.36 6.40
CA MET A 48 -2.35 11.77 6.59
C MET A 48 -1.93 12.29 7.97
N GLU A 49 -2.15 11.50 9.03
CA GLU A 49 -1.74 11.87 10.39
C GLU A 49 -0.22 12.05 10.48
N GLN A 50 0.56 11.17 9.86
CA GLN A 50 2.02 11.31 9.83
C GLN A 50 2.43 12.61 9.12
N PHE A 51 1.87 12.90 7.95
CA PHE A 51 2.19 14.15 7.24
C PHE A 51 1.84 15.39 8.05
N MET A 52 0.70 15.40 8.75
CA MET A 52 0.34 16.52 9.63
C MET A 52 1.34 16.71 10.78
N LYS A 53 1.82 15.62 11.38
CA LYS A 53 2.84 15.69 12.44
C LYS A 53 4.16 16.22 11.90
N ASP A 54 4.58 15.73 10.74
CA ASP A 54 5.82 16.16 10.09
C ASP A 54 5.77 17.66 9.75
N ASP A 55 4.63 18.16 9.27
CA ASP A 55 4.39 19.58 8.98
C ASP A 55 4.46 20.44 10.26
N ILE A 56 3.87 19.98 11.36
CA ILE A 56 3.94 20.67 12.66
C ILE A 56 5.38 20.71 13.17
N GLU A 57 6.09 19.58 13.15
CA GLU A 57 7.47 19.51 13.59
C GLU A 57 8.38 20.43 12.75
N TRP A 58 8.17 20.44 11.44
CA TRP A 58 8.88 21.35 10.54
C TRP A 58 8.62 22.81 10.92
N ALA A 59 7.35 23.20 11.15
CA ALA A 59 6.98 24.57 11.51
C ALA A 59 7.60 24.99 12.86
N LEU A 60 7.64 24.09 13.84
CA LEU A 60 8.27 24.34 15.14
C LEU A 60 9.79 24.54 14.99
N LYS A 61 10.47 23.68 14.21
CA LYS A 61 11.91 23.83 13.92
C LYS A 61 12.21 25.12 13.17
N ALA A 62 11.40 25.46 12.17
CA ALA A 62 11.54 26.70 11.40
C ALA A 62 11.34 27.96 12.27
N LYS A 63 10.45 27.90 13.27
CA LYS A 63 10.25 28.98 14.24
C LYS A 63 11.40 29.10 15.24
N ALA A 64 11.99 27.98 15.67
CA ALA A 64 13.08 27.96 16.64
C ALA A 64 14.46 28.33 16.07
N GLY A 65 14.63 28.25 14.75
CA GLY A 65 15.84 28.71 14.03
C GLY A 65 15.84 30.20 13.66
N LYS A 66 14.86 30.98 14.16
CA LYS A 66 14.79 32.44 14.03
C LYS A 66 15.17 33.13 15.35
#